data_AF-A0A083ZW48-F1
#
_entry.id   AF-A0A083ZW48-F1
#
_cell.length_a   1.000
_cell.length_b   1.000
_cell.length_c   1.000
_cell.angle_alpha   90.00
_cell.angle_beta   90.00
_cell.angle_gamma   90.00
#
_symmetry.space_group_name_H-M   'P 1'
#
loop_
_entity.id
_entity.type
_entity.pdbx_description
1 polymer ?
#
loop_
_entity_poly.entity_id
_entity_poly.type
_entity_poly.pdbx_seq_one_letter_code
_entity_poly.pdbx_strand_id
1 'polypeptide(L)'
;MNKFAKSVWLGLILNIIFFVIAWFIATSLPYDQLDYSMRDLVDMMSILVIPFGIAVVIQIISLILLLKLPKFGLALASISSLIMLPISMLFFIGYSFSYEKQVNSALTPFNQNDRNKLVNELNFKTSSFLVRGIVLVVIGVILCLILPPKAPGFLLISVGILLLYQAVRLKNHIMIGLLHDNLAITLTQFSDTYLIPLRDVTLIKENKQIVKLHIKSAGIDRKCILAKGWIEEENYQVALADILTKLARQP
;
A
#
# COMPACT_ATOMS: atom_id res chain seq x y z
N MET A 1 17.92 11.01 -4.16
CA MET A 1 16.93 9.89 -4.12
C MET A 1 15.58 10.39 -4.62
N ASN A 2 14.95 9.67 -5.56
CA ASN A 2 13.65 10.06 -6.10
C ASN A 2 12.59 9.97 -4.98
N LYS A 3 11.99 11.12 -4.58
CA LYS A 3 11.06 11.20 -3.43
C LYS A 3 9.75 10.45 -3.69
N PHE A 4 9.37 10.33 -4.96
CA PHE A 4 8.17 9.64 -5.39
C PHE A 4 8.50 8.27 -5.99
N ALA A 5 7.66 7.29 -5.71
CA ALA A 5 7.67 6.00 -6.39
C ALA A 5 7.23 6.18 -7.85
N LYS A 6 7.86 5.46 -8.78
CA LYS A 6 7.48 5.50 -10.21
C LYS A 6 6.01 5.13 -10.45
N SER A 7 5.47 4.24 -9.62
CA SER A 7 4.06 3.82 -9.67
C SER A 7 3.07 4.94 -9.40
N VAL A 8 3.42 5.98 -8.63
CA VAL A 8 2.55 7.16 -8.44
C VAL A 8 2.26 7.84 -9.76
N TRP A 9 3.32 8.16 -10.50
CA TRP A 9 3.23 8.89 -11.75
C TRP A 9 2.52 8.05 -12.80
N LEU A 10 2.84 6.76 -12.86
CA LEU A 10 2.15 5.82 -13.76
C LEU A 10 0.66 5.77 -13.45
N GLY A 11 0.27 5.66 -12.17
CA GLY A 11 -1.13 5.67 -11.74
C GLY A 11 -1.84 6.99 -12.04
N LEU A 12 -1.19 8.13 -11.82
CA LEU A 12 -1.76 9.44 -12.11
C LEU A 12 -2.01 9.62 -13.63
N ILE A 13 -1.03 9.24 -14.47
CA ILE A 13 -1.16 9.28 -15.92
C ILE A 13 -2.33 8.40 -16.38
N LEU A 14 -2.45 7.19 -15.83
CA LEU A 14 -3.56 6.27 -16.12
C LEU A 14 -4.92 6.89 -15.76
N ASN A 15 -5.03 7.54 -14.60
CA ASN A 15 -6.25 8.23 -14.19
C ASN A 15 -6.58 9.42 -15.10
N ILE A 16 -5.58 10.20 -15.51
CA ILE A 16 -5.77 11.31 -16.46
C ILE A 16 -6.25 10.81 -17.82
N ILE A 17 -5.61 9.77 -18.38
CA ILE A 17 -6.02 9.17 -19.65
C ILE A 17 -7.45 8.67 -19.55
N PHE A 18 -7.79 7.96 -18.48
CA PHE A 18 -9.14 7.46 -18.28
C PHE A 18 -10.18 8.58 -18.15
N PHE A 19 -9.86 9.65 -17.42
CA PHE A 19 -10.70 10.84 -17.34
C PHE A 19 -10.92 11.48 -18.71
N VAL A 20 -9.88 11.63 -19.53
CA VAL A 20 -9.97 12.19 -20.89
C VAL A 20 -10.85 11.30 -21.79
N ILE A 21 -10.71 9.99 -21.69
CA ILE A 21 -11.55 9.04 -22.43
C ILE A 21 -13.02 9.17 -21.98
N ALA A 22 -13.28 9.21 -20.68
CA ALA A 22 -14.63 9.38 -20.14
C ALA A 22 -15.24 10.72 -20.58
N TRP A 23 -14.47 11.80 -20.56
CA TRP A 23 -14.86 13.12 -21.07
C TRP A 23 -15.21 13.07 -22.55
N PHE A 24 -14.37 12.44 -23.37
CA PHE A 24 -14.61 12.30 -24.80
C PHE A 24 -15.89 11.51 -25.09
N ILE A 25 -16.10 10.37 -24.43
CA ILE A 25 -17.31 9.56 -24.56
C ILE A 25 -18.55 10.37 -24.19
N ALA A 26 -18.49 11.13 -23.10
CA ALA A 26 -19.63 11.93 -22.61
C ALA A 26 -19.99 13.12 -23.50
N THR A 27 -19.04 13.68 -24.26
CA THR A 27 -19.25 14.97 -24.95
C THR A 27 -19.19 14.91 -26.47
N SER A 28 -18.48 13.92 -27.03
CA SER A 28 -18.10 13.93 -28.45
C SER A 28 -18.78 12.83 -29.28
N LEU A 29 -19.49 11.88 -28.65
CA LEU A 29 -20.22 10.84 -29.38
C LEU A 29 -21.62 11.33 -29.81
N PRO A 30 -22.04 11.05 -31.06
CA PRO A 30 -23.34 11.48 -31.58
C PRO A 30 -24.48 10.65 -30.98
N TYR A 31 -25.00 11.08 -29.82
CA TYR A 31 -25.97 10.36 -28.98
C TYR A 31 -27.15 9.74 -29.76
N ASP A 32 -27.72 10.50 -30.69
CA ASP A 32 -28.92 10.10 -31.45
C ASP A 32 -28.67 8.93 -32.42
N GLN A 33 -27.41 8.73 -32.82
CA GLN A 33 -26.98 7.71 -33.78
C GLN A 33 -26.45 6.44 -33.10
N LEU A 34 -26.37 6.42 -31.77
CA LEU A 34 -25.82 5.29 -31.01
C LEU A 34 -26.87 4.21 -30.74
N ASP A 35 -26.44 2.96 -30.69
CA ASP A 35 -27.24 1.86 -30.16
C ASP A 35 -27.51 2.05 -28.65
N TYR A 36 -28.55 1.39 -28.13
CA TYR A 36 -28.95 1.49 -26.73
C TYR A 36 -27.81 1.23 -25.74
N SER A 37 -26.95 0.25 -26.00
CA SER A 37 -25.80 -0.07 -25.15
C SER A 37 -24.78 1.06 -25.06
N MET A 38 -24.58 1.80 -26.16
CA MET A 38 -23.66 2.93 -26.18
C MET A 38 -24.26 4.20 -25.61
N ARG A 39 -25.59 4.39 -25.72
CA ARG A 39 -26.27 5.47 -24.99
C ARG A 39 -26.17 5.28 -23.48
N ASP A 40 -26.40 4.07 -22.98
CA ASP A 40 -26.21 3.72 -21.57
C ASP A 40 -24.78 4.04 -21.08
N LEU A 41 -23.78 3.76 -21.92
CA LEU A 41 -22.38 4.09 -21.62
C LEU A 41 -22.15 5.60 -21.57
N VAL A 42 -22.70 6.36 -22.52
CA VAL A 42 -22.60 7.84 -22.55
C VAL A 42 -23.27 8.45 -21.33
N ASP A 43 -24.47 7.97 -20.96
CA ASP A 43 -25.20 8.45 -19.78
C ASP A 43 -24.42 8.16 -18.49
N MET A 44 -23.85 6.95 -18.36
CA MET A 44 -23.01 6.59 -17.22
C MET A 44 -21.73 7.44 -17.16
N MET A 45 -21.03 7.61 -18.29
CA MET A 45 -19.82 8.43 -18.33
C MET A 45 -20.12 9.89 -18.00
N SER A 46 -21.22 10.45 -18.51
CA SER A 46 -21.60 11.85 -18.27
C SER A 46 -21.79 12.17 -16.79
N ILE A 47 -22.34 11.23 -16.01
CA ILE A 47 -22.46 11.35 -14.56
C ILE A 47 -21.08 11.25 -13.87
N LEU A 48 -20.19 10.39 -14.37
CA LEU A 48 -18.88 10.10 -13.76
C LEU A 48 -17.80 11.13 -14.09
N VAL A 49 -17.93 11.88 -15.19
CA VAL A 49 -16.91 12.83 -15.66
C VAL A 49 -16.59 13.89 -14.62
N ILE A 50 -17.60 14.53 -14.03
CA ILE A 50 -17.41 15.57 -13.01
C ILE A 50 -16.66 15.03 -11.77
N PRO A 51 -17.11 13.94 -11.11
CA PRO A 51 -16.40 13.42 -9.96
C PRO A 51 -15.00 12.90 -10.31
N PHE A 52 -14.78 12.34 -11.51
CA PHE A 52 -13.43 11.94 -11.96
C PHE A 52 -12.50 13.14 -12.15
N GLY A 53 -12.99 14.22 -12.74
CA GLY A 53 -12.22 15.47 -12.89
C GLY A 53 -11.80 16.03 -11.52
N ILE A 54 -12.74 16.09 -10.57
CA ILE A 54 -12.45 16.49 -9.18
C ILE A 54 -11.42 15.55 -8.54
N ALA A 55 -11.57 14.24 -8.71
CA ALA A 55 -10.65 13.26 -8.16
C ALA A 55 -9.23 13.44 -8.70
N VAL A 56 -9.04 13.60 -10.02
CA VAL A 56 -7.72 13.86 -10.63
C VAL A 56 -7.09 15.13 -10.06
N VAL A 57 -7.85 16.21 -9.92
CA VAL A 57 -7.35 17.46 -9.32
C VAL A 57 -6.91 17.24 -7.87
N ILE A 58 -7.72 16.55 -7.06
CA ILE A 58 -7.35 16.21 -5.68
C ILE A 58 -6.12 15.30 -5.63
N GLN A 59 -5.96 14.35 -6.57
CA GLN A 59 -4.77 13.50 -6.66
C GLN A 59 -3.51 14.35 -6.92
N ILE A 60 -3.56 15.33 -7.82
CA ILE A 60 -2.44 16.25 -8.06
C ILE A 60 -2.11 17.07 -6.81
N ILE A 61 -3.13 17.66 -6.17
CA ILE A 61 -2.99 18.44 -4.93
C ILE A 61 -2.39 17.58 -3.82
N SER A 62 -2.78 16.30 -3.72
CA SER A 62 -2.27 15.37 -2.72
C SER A 62 -0.75 15.19 -2.83
N LEU A 63 -0.19 15.14 -4.05
CA LEU A 63 1.26 15.01 -4.27
C LEU A 63 2.04 16.22 -3.79
N ILE A 64 1.48 17.42 -3.98
CA ILE A 64 2.08 18.67 -3.47
C ILE A 64 2.05 18.67 -1.94
N LEU A 65 0.93 18.27 -1.36
CA LEU A 65 0.75 18.18 0.09
C LEU A 65 1.63 17.10 0.73
N LEU A 66 2.01 16.05 0.00
CA LEU A 66 2.89 15.01 0.54
C LEU A 66 4.19 15.59 1.12
N LEU A 67 4.70 16.68 0.54
CA LEU A 67 5.96 17.29 0.95
C LEU A 67 5.82 18.19 2.19
N LYS A 68 4.64 18.76 2.44
CA LYS A 68 4.38 19.72 3.53
C LYS A 68 3.57 19.13 4.67
N LEU A 69 2.49 18.42 4.33
CA LEU A 69 1.51 17.83 5.25
C LEU A 69 1.22 16.37 4.83
N PRO A 70 2.15 15.43 5.05
CA PRO A 70 2.07 14.07 4.52
C PRO A 70 0.77 13.35 4.89
N LYS A 71 0.30 13.49 6.15
CA LYS A 71 -0.93 12.85 6.64
C LYS A 71 -2.18 13.37 5.93
N PHE A 72 -2.24 14.67 5.66
CA PHE A 72 -3.36 15.28 4.95
C PHE A 72 -3.35 14.91 3.48
N GLY A 73 -2.18 14.90 2.85
CA GLY A 73 -2.01 14.39 1.49
C GLY A 73 -2.46 12.93 1.36
N LEU A 74 -2.12 12.05 2.31
CA LEU A 74 -2.58 10.66 2.31
C LEU A 74 -4.11 10.55 2.39
N ALA A 75 -4.76 11.37 3.21
CA ALA A 75 -6.22 11.38 3.31
C ALA A 75 -6.88 11.79 1.98
N LEU A 76 -6.40 12.86 1.35
CA LEU A 76 -6.88 13.31 0.04
C LEU A 76 -6.62 12.28 -1.07
N ALA A 77 -5.43 11.69 -1.10
CA ALA A 77 -5.09 10.63 -2.04
C ALA A 77 -6.02 9.41 -1.87
N SER A 78 -6.37 9.06 -0.63
CA SER A 78 -7.31 7.96 -0.34
C SER A 78 -8.72 8.25 -0.85
N ILE A 79 -9.27 9.43 -0.52
CA ILE A 79 -10.63 9.83 -0.93
C ILE A 79 -10.74 9.92 -2.45
N SER A 80 -9.78 10.59 -3.10
CA SER A 80 -9.78 10.74 -4.56
C SER A 80 -9.53 9.41 -5.27
N SER A 81 -8.77 8.50 -4.70
CA SER A 81 -8.62 7.16 -5.26
C SER A 81 -9.93 6.37 -5.17
N LEU A 82 -10.68 6.48 -4.06
CA LEU A 82 -11.95 5.77 -3.91
C LEU A 82 -12.95 6.11 -5.03
N ILE A 83 -12.98 7.37 -5.46
CA ILE A 83 -13.89 7.86 -6.51
C ILE A 83 -13.61 7.18 -7.87
N MET A 84 -12.34 6.91 -8.19
CA MET A 84 -11.91 6.38 -9.49
C MET A 84 -11.53 4.88 -9.43
N LEU A 85 -12.08 4.13 -8.48
CA LEU A 85 -11.85 2.68 -8.43
C LEU A 85 -12.46 1.99 -9.67
N PRO A 86 -11.82 0.92 -10.17
CA PRO A 86 -10.59 0.32 -9.66
C PRO A 86 -9.28 0.98 -10.14
N ILE A 87 -9.34 1.81 -11.18
CA ILE A 87 -8.17 2.27 -11.97
C ILE A 87 -7.17 3.03 -11.08
N SER A 88 -7.68 3.81 -10.14
CA SER A 88 -6.90 4.59 -9.20
C SER A 88 -6.07 3.79 -8.19
N MET A 89 -6.24 2.47 -8.09
CA MET A 89 -5.47 1.62 -7.17
C MET A 89 -3.98 1.77 -7.37
N LEU A 90 -3.53 1.88 -8.63
CA LEU A 90 -2.10 2.04 -8.92
C LEU A 90 -1.54 3.36 -8.38
N PHE A 91 -2.31 4.45 -8.51
CA PHE A 91 -1.97 5.74 -7.92
C PHE A 91 -1.92 5.64 -6.39
N PHE A 92 -2.95 5.04 -5.77
CA PHE A 92 -3.03 4.90 -4.32
C PHE A 92 -1.84 4.12 -3.75
N ILE A 93 -1.53 2.94 -4.32
CA ILE A 93 -0.38 2.12 -3.93
C ILE A 93 0.93 2.92 -4.05
N GLY A 94 1.14 3.59 -5.19
CA GLY A 94 2.30 4.44 -5.39
C GLY A 94 2.38 5.55 -4.34
N TYR A 95 1.24 6.15 -4.02
CA TYR A 95 1.16 7.24 -3.06
C TYR A 95 1.52 6.74 -1.67
N SER A 96 1.01 5.56 -1.26
CA SER A 96 1.38 4.92 0.00
C SER A 96 2.90 4.67 0.10
N PHE A 97 3.54 4.18 -0.97
CA PHE A 97 5.00 4.02 -1.01
C PHE A 97 5.73 5.36 -0.84
N SER A 98 5.28 6.39 -1.56
CA SER A 98 5.90 7.72 -1.51
C SER A 98 5.71 8.38 -0.14
N TYR A 99 4.55 8.16 0.48
CA TYR A 99 4.24 8.60 1.83
C TYR A 99 5.19 7.97 2.84
N GLU A 100 5.35 6.64 2.81
CA GLU A 100 6.26 5.95 3.73
C GLU A 100 7.70 6.40 3.53
N LYS A 101 8.14 6.56 2.28
CA LYS A 101 9.48 7.05 1.97
C LYS A 101 9.72 8.47 2.49
N GLN A 102 8.72 9.35 2.40
CA GLN A 102 8.81 10.73 2.86
C GLN A 102 8.79 10.82 4.39
N VAL A 103 7.91 10.08 5.06
CA VAL A 103 7.78 10.10 6.53
C VAL A 103 8.98 9.44 7.21
N ASN A 104 9.57 8.42 6.57
CA ASN A 104 10.70 7.67 7.10
C ASN A 104 12.04 8.12 6.48
N SER A 105 12.11 9.28 5.84
CA SER A 105 13.30 9.70 5.08
C SER A 105 14.54 9.93 5.95
N ALA A 106 14.36 10.14 7.25
CA ALA A 106 15.47 10.31 8.20
C ALA A 106 16.01 8.97 8.73
N LEU A 107 15.33 7.84 8.48
CA LEU A 107 15.82 6.52 8.86
C LEU A 107 16.81 5.97 7.84
N THR A 108 17.78 5.22 8.33
CA THR A 108 18.76 4.55 7.47
C THR A 108 18.13 3.32 6.80
N PRO A 109 18.09 3.25 5.45
CA PRO A 109 17.54 2.09 4.76
C PRO A 109 18.43 0.86 4.98
N PHE A 110 17.82 -0.31 5.15
CA PHE A 110 18.54 -1.57 5.29
C PHE A 110 19.14 -2.00 3.96
N ASN A 111 20.40 -2.42 3.98
CA ASN A 111 21.07 -3.00 2.82
C ASN A 111 20.79 -4.50 2.76
N GLN A 112 20.13 -4.95 1.70
CA GLN A 112 19.80 -6.37 1.49
C GLN A 112 21.03 -7.29 1.46
N ASN A 113 22.20 -6.76 1.11
CA ASN A 113 23.45 -7.52 1.15
C ASN A 113 23.87 -7.93 2.57
N ASP A 114 23.38 -7.21 3.60
CA ASP A 114 23.65 -7.50 5.01
C ASP A 114 22.64 -8.48 5.62
N ARG A 115 21.70 -9.03 4.83
CA ARG A 115 20.67 -9.98 5.31
C ARG A 115 21.27 -11.22 5.99
N ASN A 116 22.36 -11.75 5.44
CA ASN A 116 23.04 -12.92 6.01
C ASN A 116 23.68 -12.67 7.40
N LYS A 117 23.76 -11.40 7.84
CA LYS A 117 24.29 -11.02 9.15
C LYS A 117 23.20 -10.86 10.21
N LEU A 118 21.93 -11.02 9.85
CA LEU A 118 20.81 -10.89 10.77
C LEU A 118 20.75 -12.08 11.73
N VAL A 119 20.53 -11.78 13.00
CA VAL A 119 20.20 -12.75 14.04
C VAL A 119 18.69 -12.67 14.29
N ASN A 120 18.04 -13.82 14.41
CA ASN A 120 16.59 -13.94 14.64
C ASN A 120 15.77 -13.17 13.59
N GLU A 121 15.97 -13.51 12.32
CA GLU A 121 15.16 -12.98 11.23
C GLU A 121 13.74 -13.55 11.31
N LEU A 122 12.75 -12.67 11.24
CA LEU A 122 11.34 -13.01 11.07
C LEU A 122 10.84 -12.43 9.75
N ASN A 123 10.25 -13.28 8.93
CA ASN A 123 9.75 -12.94 7.61
C ASN A 123 8.23 -12.82 7.57
N PHE A 124 7.74 -12.14 6.54
CA PHE A 124 6.31 -12.05 6.29
C PHE A 124 5.76 -13.35 5.71
N LYS A 125 4.67 -13.85 6.28
CA LYS A 125 3.85 -14.95 5.75
C LYS A 125 3.16 -14.54 4.45
N THR A 126 3.90 -14.61 3.35
CA THR A 126 3.43 -14.23 2.01
C THR A 126 2.37 -15.19 1.45
N SER A 127 2.37 -16.45 1.90
CA SER A 127 1.42 -17.49 1.46
C SER A 127 -0.05 -17.11 1.67
N SER A 128 -0.37 -16.48 2.81
CA SER A 128 -1.73 -16.02 3.11
C SER A 128 -2.19 -14.93 2.13
N PHE A 129 -1.32 -13.98 1.79
CA PHE A 129 -1.60 -12.92 0.82
C PHE A 129 -1.76 -13.48 -0.59
N LEU A 130 -0.91 -14.44 -0.96
CA LEU A 130 -0.96 -15.10 -2.27
C LEU A 130 -2.27 -15.86 -2.46
N VAL A 131 -2.64 -16.74 -1.53
CA VAL A 131 -3.89 -17.53 -1.62
C VAL A 131 -5.11 -16.62 -1.67
N ARG A 132 -5.19 -15.61 -0.79
CA ARG A 132 -6.29 -14.64 -0.80
C ARG A 132 -6.35 -13.86 -2.10
N GLY A 133 -5.19 -13.45 -2.62
CA GLY A 133 -5.09 -12.77 -3.92
C GLY A 133 -5.65 -13.61 -5.06
N ILE A 134 -5.22 -14.87 -5.19
CA ILE A 134 -5.72 -15.80 -6.22
C ILE A 134 -7.24 -15.98 -6.08
N VAL A 135 -7.72 -16.27 -4.87
CA VAL A 135 -9.16 -16.50 -4.62
C VAL A 135 -9.99 -15.29 -5.02
N LEU A 136 -9.57 -14.07 -4.67
CA LEU A 136 -10.29 -12.85 -5.04
C LEU A 136 -10.28 -12.59 -6.55
N VAL A 137 -9.18 -12.87 -7.25
CA VAL A 137 -9.13 -12.78 -8.72
C VAL A 137 -10.08 -13.78 -9.35
N VAL A 138 -10.05 -15.04 -8.93
CA VAL A 138 -10.93 -16.10 -9.47
C VAL A 138 -12.39 -15.76 -9.25
N ILE A 139 -12.77 -15.40 -8.02
CA ILE A 139 -14.15 -14.98 -7.71
C ILE A 139 -14.54 -13.75 -8.54
N GLY A 140 -13.65 -12.76 -8.63
CA GLY A 140 -13.90 -11.55 -9.41
C GLY A 140 -14.14 -11.83 -10.89
N VAL A 141 -13.36 -12.72 -11.49
CA VAL A 141 -13.54 -13.17 -12.89
C VAL A 141 -14.88 -13.89 -13.06
N ILE A 142 -15.20 -14.83 -12.16
CA ILE A 142 -16.49 -15.55 -12.19
C ILE A 142 -17.66 -14.56 -12.10
N LEU A 143 -17.59 -13.56 -11.22
CA LEU A 143 -18.62 -12.54 -11.10
C LEU A 143 -18.74 -11.67 -12.36
N CYS A 144 -17.63 -11.31 -13.00
CA CYS A 144 -17.65 -10.59 -14.28
C CYS A 144 -18.26 -11.40 -15.42
N LEU A 145 -18.18 -12.74 -15.39
CA LEU A 145 -18.71 -13.62 -16.42
C LEU A 145 -20.19 -13.98 -16.22
N ILE A 146 -20.63 -14.12 -14.97
CA ILE A 146 -21.99 -14.60 -14.63
C ILE A 146 -22.96 -13.43 -14.42
N LEU A 147 -22.52 -12.34 -13.79
CA LEU A 147 -23.40 -11.22 -13.46
C LEU A 147 -23.42 -10.17 -14.59
N PRO A 148 -24.44 -9.30 -14.63
CA PRO A 148 -24.52 -8.22 -15.60
C PRO A 148 -23.26 -7.34 -15.60
N PRO A 149 -22.97 -6.60 -16.68
CA PRO A 149 -21.78 -5.75 -16.83
C PRO A 149 -21.56 -4.71 -15.72
N LYS A 150 -22.59 -4.45 -14.91
CA LYS A 150 -22.60 -3.54 -13.75
C LYS A 150 -22.07 -4.18 -12.46
N ALA A 151 -21.66 -5.45 -12.49
CA ALA A 151 -21.21 -6.18 -11.32
C ALA A 151 -19.83 -5.72 -10.82
N PRO A 152 -19.59 -5.67 -9.49
CA PRO A 152 -18.34 -5.21 -8.91
C PRO A 152 -17.17 -6.20 -9.06
N GLY A 153 -17.24 -7.17 -9.97
CA GLY A 153 -16.20 -8.19 -10.17
C GLY A 153 -14.83 -7.58 -10.43
N PHE A 154 -14.78 -6.48 -11.19
CA PHE A 154 -13.53 -5.72 -11.44
C PHE A 154 -12.90 -5.15 -10.16
N LEU A 155 -13.69 -4.81 -9.13
CA LEU A 155 -13.14 -4.37 -7.84
C LEU A 155 -12.44 -5.53 -7.13
N LEU A 156 -13.05 -6.73 -7.12
CA LEU A 156 -12.43 -7.92 -6.52
C LEU A 156 -11.14 -8.32 -7.24
N ILE A 157 -11.15 -8.29 -8.58
CA ILE A 157 -9.95 -8.53 -9.39
C ILE A 157 -8.85 -7.55 -8.99
N SER A 158 -9.18 -6.27 -8.85
CA SER A 158 -8.20 -5.22 -8.54
C SER A 158 -7.61 -5.36 -7.14
N VAL A 159 -8.44 -5.69 -6.14
CA VAL A 159 -7.97 -6.01 -4.80
C VAL A 159 -7.12 -7.29 -4.80
N GLY A 160 -7.53 -8.31 -5.56
CA GLY A 160 -6.78 -9.55 -5.71
C GLY A 160 -5.38 -9.33 -6.30
N ILE A 161 -5.28 -8.56 -7.40
CA ILE A 161 -4.00 -8.17 -8.01
C ILE A 161 -3.13 -7.40 -7.01
N LEU A 162 -3.71 -6.49 -6.22
CA LEU A 162 -2.99 -5.76 -5.18
C LEU A 162 -2.39 -6.70 -4.14
N LEU A 163 -3.16 -7.70 -3.66
CA LEU A 163 -2.67 -8.69 -2.70
C LEU A 163 -1.54 -9.55 -3.29
N LEU A 164 -1.65 -9.94 -4.56
CA LEU A 164 -0.60 -10.69 -5.26
C LEU A 164 0.69 -9.86 -5.39
N TYR A 165 0.57 -8.59 -5.79
CA TYR A 165 1.71 -7.68 -5.86
C TYR A 165 2.39 -7.51 -4.49
N GLN A 166 1.59 -7.32 -3.43
CA GLN A 166 2.09 -7.23 -2.06
C GLN A 166 2.77 -8.53 -1.61
N ALA A 167 2.23 -9.71 -1.95
CA ALA A 167 2.84 -11.00 -1.62
C ALA A 167 4.24 -11.14 -2.25
N VAL A 168 4.40 -10.79 -3.52
CA VAL A 168 5.70 -10.82 -4.22
C VAL A 168 6.68 -9.83 -3.60
N ARG A 169 6.24 -8.61 -3.30
CA ARG A 169 7.10 -7.59 -2.69
C ARG A 169 7.55 -7.97 -1.29
N LEU A 170 6.63 -8.39 -0.43
CA LEU A 170 6.92 -8.71 0.97
C LEU A 170 7.83 -9.94 1.12
N LYS A 171 7.88 -10.84 0.13
CA LYS A 171 8.81 -11.98 0.11
C LYS A 171 10.28 -11.56 0.23
N ASN A 172 10.61 -10.36 -0.26
CA ASN A 172 11.96 -9.82 -0.24
C ASN A 172 12.22 -8.86 0.93
N HIS A 173 11.28 -8.70 1.86
CA HIS A 173 11.40 -7.78 3.00
C HIS A 173 11.39 -8.55 4.32
N ILE A 174 12.29 -8.14 5.22
CA ILE A 174 12.33 -8.66 6.58
C ILE A 174 11.26 -7.95 7.41
N MET A 175 10.47 -8.70 8.18
CA MET A 175 9.47 -8.10 9.06
C MET A 175 10.16 -7.47 10.28
N ILE A 176 10.98 -8.25 10.98
CA ILE A 176 11.84 -7.80 12.07
C ILE A 176 13.07 -8.69 12.16
N GLY A 177 14.22 -8.13 12.50
CA GLY A 177 15.47 -8.88 12.73
C GLY A 177 16.49 -8.04 13.46
N LEU A 178 17.47 -8.68 14.09
CA LEU A 178 18.55 -8.00 14.81
C LEU A 178 19.82 -7.99 14.00
N LEU A 179 20.42 -6.80 13.87
CA LEU A 179 21.74 -6.61 13.29
C LEU A 179 22.63 -5.91 14.31
N HIS A 180 23.42 -6.68 15.06
CA HIS A 180 24.23 -6.17 16.16
C HIS A 180 23.38 -5.37 17.17
N ASP A 181 23.58 -4.06 17.29
CA ASP A 181 22.83 -3.14 18.16
C ASP A 181 21.68 -2.40 17.45
N ASN A 182 21.41 -2.76 16.20
CA ASN A 182 20.34 -2.17 15.39
C ASN A 182 19.24 -3.20 15.13
N LEU A 183 18.00 -2.70 15.12
CA LEU A 183 16.82 -3.42 14.71
C LEU A 183 16.56 -3.15 13.23
N ALA A 184 16.56 -4.20 12.40
CA ALA A 184 16.02 -4.15 11.05
C ALA A 184 14.51 -4.36 11.13
N ILE A 185 13.72 -3.37 10.72
CA ILE A 185 12.26 -3.44 10.81
C ILE A 185 11.59 -2.84 9.57
N THR A 186 10.53 -3.51 9.12
CA THR A 186 9.61 -2.96 8.12
C THR A 186 8.39 -2.36 8.85
N LEU A 187 8.30 -1.03 8.84
CA LEU A 187 7.34 -0.26 9.64
C LEU A 187 5.89 -0.48 9.23
N THR A 188 5.63 -0.60 7.92
CA THR A 188 4.32 -0.88 7.34
C THR A 188 4.45 -1.74 6.08
N GLN A 189 3.33 -2.29 5.59
CA GLN A 189 3.31 -3.07 4.34
C GLN A 189 3.73 -2.26 3.10
N PHE A 190 3.79 -0.93 3.20
CA PHE A 190 4.23 -0.03 2.13
C PHE A 190 5.56 0.65 2.44
N SER A 191 6.22 0.32 3.55
CA SER A 191 7.53 0.86 3.86
C SER A 191 8.62 -0.07 3.32
N ASP A 192 9.81 0.49 3.08
CA ASP A 192 11.01 -0.34 2.95
C ASP A 192 11.46 -0.81 4.35
N THR A 193 12.48 -1.65 4.40
CA THR A 193 13.11 -2.07 5.66
C THR A 193 14.12 -1.02 6.11
N TYR A 194 14.07 -0.62 7.37
CA TYR A 194 14.96 0.37 7.96
C TYR A 194 15.77 -0.22 9.10
N LEU A 195 16.98 0.29 9.28
CA LEU A 195 17.82 0.05 10.44
C LEU A 195 17.57 1.13 11.48
N ILE A 196 17.29 0.70 12.71
CA ILE A 196 16.95 1.59 13.82
C ILE A 196 17.75 1.14 15.05
N PRO A 197 18.52 2.02 15.70
CA PRO A 197 19.21 1.67 16.94
C PRO A 197 18.22 1.14 17.98
N LEU A 198 18.55 0.03 18.66
CA LEU A 198 17.66 -0.57 19.66
C LEU A 198 17.26 0.41 20.77
N ARG A 199 18.17 1.32 21.14
CA ARG A 199 17.96 2.38 22.15
C ARG A 199 16.81 3.33 21.81
N ASP A 200 16.48 3.45 20.54
CA ASP A 200 15.45 4.36 20.03
C ASP A 200 14.08 3.64 19.91
N VAL A 201 14.00 2.37 20.31
CA VAL A 201 12.81 1.53 20.17
C VAL A 201 12.29 1.10 21.54
N THR A 202 11.06 1.44 21.88
CA THR A 202 10.42 1.02 23.13
C THR A 202 9.19 0.16 22.89
N LEU A 203 8.98 -0.85 23.74
CA LEU A 203 7.79 -1.70 23.67
C LEU A 203 6.62 -0.99 24.35
N ILE A 204 5.57 -0.65 23.59
CA ILE A 204 4.36 0.00 24.14
C ILE A 204 3.38 -1.07 24.62
N LYS A 205 3.16 -2.10 23.82
CA LYS A 205 2.14 -3.12 24.09
C LYS A 205 2.51 -4.43 23.44
N GLU A 206 2.41 -5.50 24.20
CA GLU A 206 2.41 -6.85 23.68
C GLU A 206 1.07 -7.51 23.98
N ASN A 207 0.50 -8.16 22.96
CA ASN A 207 -0.67 -9.02 23.10
C ASN A 207 -0.44 -10.33 22.34
N LYS A 208 -1.35 -11.30 22.49
CA LYS A 208 -1.35 -12.58 21.76
C LYS A 208 -1.34 -12.42 20.24
N GLN A 209 -1.89 -11.32 19.72
CA GLN A 209 -2.03 -11.08 18.26
C GLN A 209 -1.11 -10.00 17.71
N ILE A 210 -0.67 -9.04 18.51
CA ILE A 210 0.06 -7.86 18.04
C ILE A 210 1.21 -7.48 18.99
N VAL A 211 2.28 -6.93 18.41
CA VAL A 211 3.36 -6.23 19.12
C VAL A 211 3.36 -4.79 18.64
N LYS A 212 3.32 -3.84 19.56
CA LYS A 212 3.34 -2.41 19.27
C LYS A 212 4.63 -1.80 19.78
N LEU A 213 5.41 -1.26 18.86
CA LEU A 213 6.69 -0.62 19.14
C LEU A 213 6.54 0.89 18.97
N HIS A 214 7.12 1.66 19.89
CA HIS A 214 7.42 3.07 19.71
C HIS A 214 8.81 3.18 19.10
N ILE A 215 8.95 4.03 18.10
CA ILE A 215 10.24 4.36 17.51
C ILE A 215 10.41 5.86 17.64
N LYS A 216 11.46 6.26 18.35
CA LYS A 216 11.93 7.64 18.50
C LYS A 216 13.36 7.74 17.99
N SER A 217 13.54 7.77 16.68
CA SER A 217 14.86 7.81 16.06
C SER A 217 14.94 8.92 15.02
N ALA A 218 16.08 9.61 14.94
CA ALA A 218 16.38 10.64 13.94
C ALA A 218 15.29 11.72 13.78
N GLY A 219 14.66 12.14 14.90
CA GLY A 219 13.59 13.15 14.90
C GLY A 219 12.20 12.64 14.47
N ILE A 220 12.05 11.34 14.21
CA ILE A 220 10.78 10.69 13.91
C ILE A 220 10.22 10.07 15.20
N ASP A 221 8.98 10.42 15.54
CA ASP A 221 8.18 9.75 16.57
C ASP A 221 7.06 8.97 15.88
N ARG A 222 7.15 7.63 15.91
CA ARG A 222 6.18 6.76 15.23
C ARG A 222 5.86 5.50 16.02
N LYS A 223 4.60 5.07 15.91
CA LYS A 223 4.13 3.77 16.43
C LYS A 223 4.13 2.76 15.28
N CYS A 224 4.84 1.66 15.45
CA CYS A 224 4.81 0.50 14.57
C CYS A 224 3.94 -0.60 15.19
N ILE A 225 3.13 -1.26 14.37
CA ILE A 225 2.29 -2.39 14.80
C ILE A 225 2.69 -3.60 13.96
N LEU A 226 3.17 -4.64 14.64
CA LEU A 226 3.52 -5.92 14.05
C LEU A 226 2.43 -6.93 14.41
N ALA A 227 1.78 -7.51 13.40
CA ALA A 227 0.79 -8.56 13.61
C ALA A 227 1.48 -9.93 13.66
N LYS A 228 1.38 -10.65 14.78
CA LYS A 228 2.02 -11.97 14.97
C LYS A 228 1.53 -13.00 13.93
N GLY A 229 0.28 -12.87 13.45
CA GLY A 229 -0.28 -13.72 12.39
C GLY A 229 0.29 -13.48 10.98
N TRP A 230 1.15 -12.47 10.80
CA TRP A 230 1.87 -12.23 9.54
C TRP A 230 3.29 -12.80 9.56
N ILE A 231 3.70 -13.51 10.60
CA ILE A 231 5.03 -14.11 10.69
C ILE A 231 5.01 -15.50 10.02
N GLU A 232 6.03 -15.81 9.22
CA GLU A 232 6.14 -17.06 8.48
C GLU A 232 6.65 -18.23 9.34
N GLU A 233 7.64 -17.97 10.19
CA GLU A 233 8.36 -18.98 10.96
C GLU A 233 7.47 -19.64 12.02
N GLU A 234 7.43 -20.97 12.08
CA GLU A 234 6.59 -21.71 13.04
C GLU A 234 7.03 -21.51 14.50
N ASN A 235 8.35 -21.37 14.74
CA ASN A 235 8.94 -21.11 16.05
C ASN A 235 9.22 -19.62 16.32
N TYR A 236 8.43 -18.72 15.71
CA TYR A 236 8.62 -17.27 15.85
C TYR A 236 8.59 -16.77 17.29
N GLN A 237 7.96 -17.50 18.22
CA GLN A 237 7.84 -17.11 19.62
C GLN A 237 9.20 -16.99 20.31
N VAL A 238 10.14 -17.88 20.01
CA VAL A 238 11.48 -17.89 20.61
C VAL A 238 12.30 -16.72 20.07
N ALA A 239 12.32 -16.56 18.75
CA ALA A 239 13.02 -15.46 18.07
C ALA A 239 12.46 -14.09 18.48
N LEU A 240 11.14 -13.95 18.54
CA LEU A 240 10.49 -12.72 18.98
C LEU A 240 10.75 -12.43 20.46
N ALA A 241 10.72 -13.44 21.33
CA ALA A 241 11.03 -13.27 22.75
C ALA A 241 12.49 -12.82 22.97
N ASP A 242 13.45 -13.34 22.20
CA ASP A 242 14.85 -12.89 22.29
C ASP A 242 15.01 -11.43 21.82
N ILE A 243 14.32 -11.04 20.74
CA ILE A 243 14.27 -9.64 20.27
C ILE A 243 13.68 -8.72 21.35
N LEU A 244 12.53 -9.10 21.93
CA LEU A 244 11.86 -8.33 22.97
C LEU A 244 12.69 -8.25 24.26
N THR A 245 13.39 -9.32 24.61
CA THR A 245 14.27 -9.35 25.79
C THR A 245 15.47 -8.42 25.60
N LYS A 246 16.07 -8.39 24.41
CA LYS A 246 17.15 -7.43 24.09
C LYS A 246 16.66 -5.98 24.08
N LEU A 247 15.43 -5.72 23.63
CA LEU A 247 14.78 -4.41 23.73
C LEU A 247 14.52 -4.00 25.19
N ALA A 248 14.14 -4.94 26.06
CA ALA A 248 13.85 -4.67 27.47
C ALA A 248 15.11 -4.54 28.36
N ARG A 249 16.27 -5.04 27.91
CA ARG A 249 17.54 -4.99 28.66
C ARG A 249 18.29 -3.68 28.48
N GLN A 250 17.80 -2.75 27.67
CA GLN A 250 18.43 -1.44 27.51
C GLN A 250 17.82 -0.46 28.52
N PRO A 251 18.67 0.29 29.27
CA PRO A 251 18.24 1.20 30.33
C PRO A 251 17.51 2.44 29.79
#